data_AF-A0A932YJ59-F1
#
_entry.id   AF-A0A932YJ59-F1
#
_cell.length_a   1.000
_cell.length_b   1.000
_cell.length_c   1.000
_cell.angle_alpha   90.00
_cell.angle_beta   90.00
_cell.angle_gamma   90.00
#
_symmetry.space_group_name_H-M   'P 1'
#
loop_
_entity.id
_entity.type
_entity.pdbx_description
1 polymer ?
#
loop_
_entity_poly.entity_id
_entity_poly.type
_entity_poly.pdbx_seq_one_letter_code
_entity_poly.pdbx_strand_id
1 'polypeptide(L)'
;MNYQIHKKQLLKNPAFKKAYEESEVEYQIARALIKARLEKGYTQKELAEKLKTKQSVISRVENARTTPSISFLKRVAEVLNASLNVQFKF
;
A
#
# COMPACT_ATOMS: atom_id res chain seq x y z
N MET A 1 -20.38 1.32 15.09
CA MET A 1 -19.07 1.21 15.76
C MET A 1 -18.04 2.01 14.96
N ASN A 2 -17.38 3.00 15.55
CA ASN A 2 -16.34 3.79 14.86
C ASN A 2 -15.07 2.93 14.67
N TYR A 3 -14.51 2.87 13.45
CA TYR A 3 -13.28 2.11 13.14
C TYR A 3 -12.14 2.43 14.10
N GLN A 4 -12.00 3.70 14.51
CA GLN A 4 -10.94 4.13 15.43
C GLN A 4 -11.11 3.55 16.84
N ILE A 5 -12.36 3.41 17.29
CA ILE A 5 -12.67 2.83 18.60
C ILE A 5 -12.38 1.32 18.59
N HIS A 6 -12.81 0.64 17.53
CA HIS A 6 -12.59 -0.80 17.37
C HIS A 6 -11.10 -1.15 17.22
N LYS A 7 -10.35 -0.36 16.44
CA LYS A 7 -8.89 -0.49 16.31
C LYS A 7 -8.19 -0.35 17.66
N LYS A 8 -8.54 0.67 18.46
CA LYS A 8 -7.98 0.86 19.81
C LYS A 8 -8.24 -0.33 20.72
N GLN A 9 -9.39 -0.99 20.61
CA GLN A 9 -9.69 -2.20 21.38
C GLN A 9 -8.84 -3.39 20.95
N LEU A 10 -8.69 -3.63 19.64
CA LEU A 10 -7.87 -4.73 19.12
C LEU A 10 -6.38 -4.58 19.47
N LEU A 11 -5.86 -3.35 19.46
CA LEU A 11 -4.47 -3.04 19.83
C LEU A 11 -4.14 -3.31 21.32
N LYS A 12 -5.15 -3.53 22.19
CA LYS A 12 -4.90 -3.97 23.57
C LYS A 12 -4.44 -5.43 23.65
N ASN A 13 -4.73 -6.25 22.62
CA ASN A 13 -4.24 -7.61 22.55
C ASN A 13 -2.77 -7.60 22.07
N PRO A 14 -1.81 -8.11 22.86
CA PRO A 14 -0.39 -8.07 22.50
C PRO A 14 -0.05 -8.82 21.21
N ALA A 15 -0.70 -9.96 20.95
CA ALA A 15 -0.48 -10.74 19.74
C ALA A 15 -0.98 -10.00 18.50
N PHE A 16 -2.15 -9.36 18.61
CA PHE A 16 -2.68 -8.51 17.54
C PHE A 16 -1.79 -7.27 17.32
N LYS A 17 -1.38 -6.61 18.39
CA LYS A 17 -0.50 -5.43 18.33
C LYS A 17 0.80 -5.73 17.59
N LYS A 18 1.47 -6.84 17.95
CA LYS A 18 2.71 -7.27 17.31
C LYS A 18 2.52 -7.52 15.80
N ALA A 19 1.51 -8.31 15.42
CA ALA A 19 1.22 -8.58 14.01
C ALA A 19 0.84 -7.31 13.23
N TYR A 20 0.14 -6.39 13.89
CA TYR A 20 -0.22 -5.09 13.31
C TYR A 20 1.03 -4.22 13.06
N GLU A 21 1.94 -4.13 14.03
CA GLU A 21 3.20 -3.37 13.91
C GLU A 21 4.11 -3.97 12.83
N GLU A 22 4.22 -5.30 12.75
CA GLU A 22 5.04 -6.01 11.76
C GLU A 22 4.57 -5.81 10.31
N SER A 23 3.28 -5.49 10.09
CA SER A 23 2.68 -5.32 8.76
C SER A 23 2.32 -3.88 8.40
N GLU A 24 2.55 -2.93 9.32
CA GLU A 24 2.11 -1.54 9.16
C GLU A 24 2.75 -0.87 7.93
N VAL A 25 4.00 -1.19 7.61
CA VAL A 25 4.70 -0.63 6.43
C VAL A 25 4.04 -1.08 5.13
N GLU A 26 3.71 -2.37 5.00
CA GLU A 26 3.01 -2.93 3.84
C GLU A 26 1.66 -2.26 3.66
N TYR A 27 0.91 -2.06 4.76
CA TYR A 27 -0.37 -1.35 4.72
C TYR A 27 -0.22 0.13 4.33
N GLN A 28 0.85 0.80 4.78
CA GLN A 28 1.12 2.19 4.37
C GLN A 28 1.40 2.29 2.88
N ILE A 29 2.24 1.39 2.34
CA ILE A 29 2.54 1.32 0.92
C ILE A 29 1.26 1.03 0.11
N ALA A 30 0.47 0.05 0.54
CA ALA A 30 -0.79 -0.30 -0.09
C ALA A 30 -1.75 0.90 -0.18
N ARG A 31 -1.95 1.61 0.93
CA ARG A 31 -2.80 2.82 0.99
C ARG A 31 -2.28 3.92 0.07
N ALA A 32 -0.97 4.17 0.06
CA ALA A 32 -0.35 5.17 -0.80
C ALA A 32 -0.55 4.84 -2.28
N LEU A 33 -0.38 3.57 -2.67
CA LEU A 33 -0.56 3.10 -4.04
C LEU A 33 -2.02 3.21 -4.49
N ILE A 34 -2.97 2.76 -3.67
CA ILE A 34 -4.41 2.88 -3.96
C ILE A 34 -4.78 4.34 -4.17
N LYS A 35 -4.35 5.23 -3.25
CA LYS A 35 -4.63 6.66 -3.34
C LYS A 35 -4.10 7.25 -4.64
N ALA A 36 -2.82 7.04 -4.95
CA ALA A 36 -2.20 7.58 -6.16
C ALA A 36 -2.84 7.02 -7.44
N ARG A 37 -3.23 5.74 -7.44
CA ARG A 37 -3.95 5.12 -8.56
C ARG A 37 -5.32 5.76 -8.79
N LEU A 38 -6.09 5.97 -7.72
CA LEU A 38 -7.42 6.58 -7.80
C LEU A 38 -7.35 8.06 -8.19
N GLU A 39 -6.35 8.80 -7.72
CA GLU A 39 -6.12 10.21 -8.14
C GLU A 39 -5.84 10.34 -9.64
N LYS A 40 -5.28 9.30 -10.27
CA LYS A 40 -5.06 9.24 -11.72
C LYS A 40 -6.22 8.61 -12.48
N GLY A 41 -7.28 8.19 -11.79
CA GLY A 41 -8.47 7.59 -12.39
C GLY A 41 -8.25 6.20 -12.96
N TYR A 42 -7.22 5.47 -12.53
CA TYR A 42 -6.91 4.14 -13.07
C TYR A 42 -7.55 3.01 -12.28
N THR A 43 -8.03 2.00 -13.00
CA THR A 43 -8.29 0.67 -12.46
C THR A 43 -6.99 -0.07 -12.17
N GLN A 44 -7.03 -1.14 -11.37
CA GLN A 44 -5.85 -1.99 -11.15
C GLN A 44 -5.32 -2.60 -12.46
N LYS A 45 -6.22 -2.88 -13.42
CA LYS A 45 -5.85 -3.45 -14.73
C LYS A 45 -5.10 -2.42 -15.57
N GLU A 46 -5.60 -1.20 -15.68
CA GLU A 46 -4.95 -0.13 -16.46
C GLU A 46 -3.58 0.25 -15.88
N LEU A 47 -3.47 0.32 -14.55
CA LEU A 47 -2.16 0.54 -13.92
C LEU A 47 -1.19 -0.61 -14.24
N ALA A 48 -1.66 -1.86 -14.21
CA ALA A 48 -0.85 -3.01 -14.55
C ALA A 48 -0.36 -2.98 -16.01
N GLU A 49 -1.23 -2.61 -16.94
CA GLU A 49 -0.91 -2.45 -18.37
C GLU A 49 0.18 -1.39 -18.58
N LYS A 50 0.04 -0.21 -17.96
CA LYS A 50 1.06 0.85 -18.03
C LYS A 50 2.40 0.41 -17.42
N LEU A 51 2.36 -0.39 -16.36
CA LEU A 51 3.54 -0.97 -15.72
C LEU A 51 4.06 -2.23 -16.41
N LYS A 52 3.45 -2.68 -17.51
CA LYS A 52 3.80 -3.94 -18.19
C LYS A 52 3.91 -5.11 -17.19
N THR A 53 2.92 -5.23 -16.31
CA THR A 53 2.82 -6.29 -15.29
C THR A 53 1.41 -6.88 -15.26
N LYS A 54 1.18 -7.88 -14.40
CA LYS A 54 -0.14 -8.52 -14.26
C LYS A 54 -1.00 -7.75 -13.25
N GLN A 55 -2.31 -7.67 -13.47
CA GLN A 55 -3.25 -7.08 -12.51
C GLN A 55 -3.20 -7.76 -11.13
N SER A 56 -2.90 -9.07 -11.08
CA SER A 56 -2.67 -9.79 -9.83
C SER A 56 -1.45 -9.32 -9.03
N VAL A 57 -0.44 -8.70 -9.68
CA VAL A 57 0.69 -8.06 -8.98
C VAL A 57 0.21 -6.80 -8.28
N ILE A 58 -0.54 -5.94 -8.99
CA ILE A 58 -1.12 -4.72 -8.41
C ILE A 58 -2.03 -5.07 -7.24
N SER A 59 -2.93 -6.05 -7.43
CA SER A 59 -3.82 -6.52 -6.39
C SER A 59 -3.07 -7.02 -5.14
N ARG A 60 -1.99 -7.80 -5.29
CA ARG A 60 -1.20 -8.26 -4.13
C ARG A 60 -0.56 -7.12 -3.36
N VAL A 61 -0.05 -6.10 -4.04
CA VAL A 61 0.54 -4.92 -3.38
C VAL A 61 -0.54 -4.11 -2.67
N GLU A 62 -1.66 -3.84 -3.33
CA GLU A 62 -2.78 -3.06 -2.75
C GLU A 62 -3.48 -3.78 -1.59
N ASN A 63 -3.38 -5.11 -1.51
CA ASN A 63 -3.88 -5.90 -0.39
C ASN A 63 -2.82 -6.19 0.68
N ALA A 64 -1.65 -5.54 0.63
CA ALA A 64 -0.54 -5.75 1.58
C ALA A 64 -0.10 -7.23 1.69
N ARG A 65 -0.28 -8.02 0.62
CA ARG A 65 0.10 -9.44 0.57
C ARG A 65 1.55 -9.67 0.12
N THR A 66 2.23 -8.61 -0.30
CA THR A 66 3.63 -8.64 -0.69
C THR A 66 4.24 -7.27 -0.46
N THR A 67 5.48 -7.24 0.02
CA THR A 67 6.29 -6.03 0.09
C THR A 67 6.87 -5.76 -1.29
N PRO A 68 6.49 -4.68 -2.00
CA PRO A 68 7.07 -4.35 -3.29
C PRO A 68 8.52 -3.87 -3.13
N SER A 69 9.36 -4.08 -4.15
CA SER A 69 10.70 -3.50 -4.16
C SER A 69 10.65 -1.99 -4.38
N ILE A 70 11.69 -1.28 -3.93
CA ILE A 70 11.86 0.15 -4.24
C ILE A 70 11.89 0.40 -5.75
N SER A 71 12.49 -0.51 -6.53
CA SER A 71 12.49 -0.41 -8.01
C SER A 71 11.09 -0.48 -8.61
N PHE A 72 10.19 -1.30 -8.05
CA PHE A 72 8.79 -1.32 -8.46
C PHE A 72 8.09 -0.01 -8.12
N LEU A 73 8.31 0.52 -6.90
CA LEU A 73 7.72 1.79 -6.47
C LEU A 73 8.19 2.99 -7.32
N LYS A 74 9.46 3.00 -7.76
CA LYS A 74 9.95 4.01 -8.71
C LYS A 74 9.21 3.97 -10.04
N ARG A 75 9.06 2.78 -10.63
CA ARG A 75 8.32 2.59 -11.90
C ARG A 75 6.85 3.00 -11.77
N VAL A 76 6.22 2.70 -10.64
CA VAL A 76 4.87 3.19 -10.32
C VAL A 76 4.84 4.71 -10.33
N ALA A 77 5.77 5.37 -9.63
CA ALA A 77 5.83 6.83 -9.56
C ALA A 77 5.99 7.46 -10.96
N GLU A 78 6.86 6.89 -11.80
CA GLU A 78 7.04 7.30 -13.21
C GLU A 78 5.73 7.22 -14.01
N VAL A 79 5.04 6.06 -13.96
CA VAL A 79 3.77 5.84 -14.68
C VAL A 79 2.66 6.77 -14.21
N LEU A 80 2.64 7.09 -12.92
CA LEU A 80 1.64 7.98 -12.32
C LEU A 80 2.04 9.46 -12.44
N ASN A 81 3.21 9.79 -12.99
CA ASN A 81 3.79 11.14 -12.97
C ASN A 81 3.76 11.73 -11.54
N ALA A 82 4.33 10.99 -10.60
CA ALA A 82 4.43 11.28 -9.19
C ALA A 82 5.90 11.19 -8.73
N SER A 83 6.18 11.62 -7.49
CA SER A 83 7.51 11.50 -6.87
C SER A 83 7.48 10.52 -5.71
N LEU A 84 8.45 9.60 -5.66
CA LEU A 84 8.62 8.68 -4.53
C LEU A 84 9.40 9.39 -3.40
N ASN A 85 8.77 9.57 -2.24
CA ASN A 85 9.40 10.09 -1.03
C ASN A 85 9.42 9.00 0.05
N VAL A 86 10.57 8.80 0.68
CA VAL A 86 10.76 7.88 1.81
C VAL A 86 11.28 8.71 2.98
N GLN A 87 10.63 8.57 4.14
CA GLN A 87 11.00 9.28 5.36
C GLN A 87 11.05 8.30 6.53
N PHE A 88 12.02 8.49 7.42
CA PHE A 88 12.05 7.84 8.73
C PHE A 88 11.27 8.69 9.73
N LYS A 89 10.57 8.04 10.66
CA LYS A 89 9.88 8.71 11.76
C LYS A 89 10.46 8.19 13.08
N PHE A 90 10.70 9.09 14.01
CA PHE A 90 11.21 8.83 15.36
C PHE A 90 10.14 9.20 16.38
#